data_AF-A0A2T0KDC5-F1
#
_entry.id   AF-A0A2T0KDC5-F1
#
_cell.length_a   1.000
_cell.length_b   1.000
_cell.length_c   1.000
_cell.angle_alpha   90.00
_cell.angle_beta   90.00
_cell.angle_gamma   90.00
#
_symmetry.space_group_name_H-M   'P 1'
#
loop_
_entity.id
_entity.type
_entity.pdbx_description
1 polymer ?
#
loop_
_entity_poly.entity_id
_entity_poly.type
_entity_poly.pdbx_seq_one_letter_code
_entity_poly.pdbx_strand_id
1 'polypeptide(L)'
;MGNIDVDPEWMFRFDMARKSFTFHVLTAVLAAFVLFMPASPAGAALPSAAVALGDSFISGEGAGAYQPVPDANGVAQGFPGWSAANANAYFCHRSANASIFRAELPGIAARFNLACSGGRPYDIASASSTRTGGRQVASQIDQLRAVAQTHDIDLVLLGIGSNNSSFTFGDVAIKCANRFIADAWTGWWEFWAYINGPVPQQPCAADDLATAAQLQTATTETTAAVRELLTVLEQIDPDGQHRVVLQDYTNPLATDVLQSLVEEDNRQDDRDKFRALGAERYRAGCPIHRASLPAGHTFSTALGGLVTSVHNSLKADFPQLVKLNVQRAFDGARLCETTTNPAATLATPIRVQDGTTGVFIQDLDGYDKIAIQRFANTCVTYYQTCQESWHPNAAGHGVLATCLTGAASTAAREVSCVRSGSGAITIG
;
A
#
# COMPACT_ATOMS: atom_id res chain seq x y z
N MET A 1 -19.67 -46.73 -26.80
CA MET A 1 -20.84 -47.57 -27.18
C MET A 1 -21.66 -47.78 -25.92
N GLY A 2 -22.95 -47.43 -25.95
CA GLY A 2 -23.90 -47.74 -24.89
C GLY A 2 -24.63 -46.55 -24.27
N ASN A 3 -25.42 -45.83 -25.07
CA ASN A 3 -26.59 -45.05 -24.60
C ASN A 3 -27.69 -46.02 -24.17
N ILE A 4 -28.47 -45.69 -23.14
CA ILE A 4 -29.85 -46.15 -23.00
C ILE A 4 -30.70 -45.01 -22.40
N ASP A 5 -31.42 -44.31 -23.29
CA ASP A 5 -32.71 -43.67 -23.04
C ASP A 5 -33.80 -44.74 -23.00
N VAL A 6 -34.83 -44.56 -22.16
CA VAL A 6 -36.21 -45.00 -22.47
C VAL A 6 -37.24 -44.33 -21.55
N ASP A 7 -38.04 -43.45 -22.14
CA ASP A 7 -39.50 -43.28 -21.92
C ASP A 7 -40.23 -44.30 -22.87
N PRO A 8 -41.57 -44.48 -22.94
CA PRO A 8 -42.68 -43.75 -22.31
C PRO A 8 -43.91 -44.59 -21.85
N GLU A 9 -44.85 -43.86 -21.25
CA GLU A 9 -46.33 -43.98 -21.25
C GLU A 9 -47.02 -45.37 -21.29
N TRP A 10 -47.84 -45.63 -20.26
CA TRP A 10 -49.06 -46.44 -20.40
C TRP A 10 -50.29 -45.80 -19.75
N MET A 11 -51.32 -45.78 -20.58
CA MET A 11 -52.66 -45.23 -20.47
C MET A 11 -53.58 -46.20 -19.70
N PHE A 12 -54.33 -45.72 -18.69
CA PHE A 12 -55.49 -46.43 -18.16
C PHE A 12 -56.74 -45.54 -18.20
N ARG A 13 -57.73 -46.02 -18.96
CA ARG A 13 -59.12 -45.53 -18.97
C ARG A 13 -59.86 -46.09 -17.75
N PHE A 14 -60.70 -45.26 -17.13
CA PHE A 14 -61.90 -45.75 -16.43
C PHE A 14 -63.10 -44.87 -16.77
N ASP A 15 -64.22 -45.57 -16.92
CA ASP A 15 -65.45 -45.13 -17.56
C ASP A 15 -66.41 -44.40 -16.60
N MET A 16 -67.21 -43.56 -17.23
CA MET A 16 -68.44 -42.85 -16.85
C MET A 16 -69.10 -43.05 -15.48
N ALA A 17 -69.46 -41.91 -14.86
CA ALA A 17 -70.81 -41.70 -14.34
C ALA A 17 -71.24 -40.23 -14.49
N ARG A 18 -72.14 -39.97 -15.44
CA ARG A 18 -72.86 -38.70 -15.58
C ARG A 18 -73.86 -38.53 -14.43
N LYS A 19 -73.73 -37.43 -13.67
CA LYS A 19 -74.84 -36.85 -12.92
C LYS A 19 -74.91 -35.35 -13.23
N SER A 20 -75.93 -34.97 -13.98
CA SER A 20 -76.31 -33.58 -14.21
C SER A 20 -76.94 -33.02 -12.95
N PHE A 21 -76.35 -31.96 -12.37
CA PHE A 21 -77.04 -31.08 -11.41
C PHE A 21 -76.69 -29.63 -11.73
N THR A 22 -77.70 -28.97 -12.30
CA THR A 22 -78.14 -27.58 -12.19
C THR A 22 -77.12 -26.54 -11.70
N PHE A 23 -76.78 -25.62 -12.61
CA PHE A 23 -76.18 -24.31 -12.32
C PHE A 23 -77.00 -23.56 -11.25
N HIS A 24 -76.39 -23.23 -10.12
CA HIS A 24 -76.78 -22.09 -9.30
C HIS A 24 -75.55 -21.20 -9.12
N VAL A 25 -75.72 -19.96 -9.54
CA VAL A 25 -74.80 -18.84 -9.36
C VAL A 25 -74.58 -18.63 -7.86
N LEU A 26 -73.35 -18.81 -7.37
CA LEU A 26 -72.91 -18.19 -6.12
C LEU A 26 -71.56 -17.53 -6.33
N THR A 27 -71.62 -16.22 -6.47
CA THR A 27 -70.52 -15.27 -6.49
C THR A 27 -69.92 -15.16 -5.09
N ALA A 28 -68.58 -15.08 -5.04
CA ALA A 28 -67.76 -14.52 -3.94
C ALA A 28 -67.75 -15.25 -2.58
N VAL A 29 -66.61 -15.85 -2.22
CA VAL A 29 -65.61 -15.33 -1.27
C VAL A 29 -64.48 -16.37 -1.23
N LEU A 30 -63.40 -16.13 -1.98
CA LEU A 30 -62.18 -16.93 -1.93
C LEU A 30 -60.99 -15.98 -1.82
N ALA A 31 -60.87 -15.27 -0.69
CA ALA A 31 -59.72 -14.42 -0.39
C ALA A 31 -59.66 -14.10 1.11
N ALA A 32 -59.16 -15.03 1.94
CA ALA A 32 -58.58 -14.72 3.26
C ALA A 32 -57.98 -15.97 3.91
N PHE A 33 -56.98 -16.59 3.28
CA PHE A 33 -55.98 -17.38 4.00
C PHE A 33 -54.61 -16.97 3.47
N VAL A 34 -54.27 -15.70 3.70
CA VAL A 34 -52.87 -15.27 3.69
C VAL A 34 -52.27 -15.92 4.93
N LEU A 35 -51.48 -16.97 4.71
CA LEU A 35 -50.58 -17.54 5.69
C LEU A 35 -49.80 -16.39 6.34
N PHE A 36 -50.01 -16.17 7.63
CA PHE A 36 -49.03 -15.48 8.47
C PHE A 36 -47.78 -16.38 8.51
N MET A 37 -46.93 -16.28 7.49
CA MET A 37 -45.55 -16.70 7.64
C MET A 37 -44.92 -15.74 8.65
N PRO A 38 -44.36 -16.23 9.77
CA PRO A 38 -43.58 -15.37 10.63
C PRO A 38 -42.46 -14.78 9.78
N ALA A 39 -42.40 -13.45 9.69
CA ALA A 39 -41.24 -12.79 9.12
C ALA A 39 -40.02 -13.32 9.90
N SER A 40 -39.07 -13.92 9.18
CA SER A 40 -37.76 -14.24 9.76
C SER A 40 -37.26 -12.97 10.45
N PRO A 41 -36.76 -13.03 11.70
CA PRO A 41 -36.19 -11.86 12.33
C PRO A 41 -35.15 -11.28 11.38
N ALA A 42 -35.30 -10.00 11.02
CA ALA A 42 -34.27 -9.29 10.30
C ALA A 42 -32.98 -9.51 11.09
N GLY A 43 -31.98 -10.14 10.47
CA GLY A 43 -30.68 -10.34 11.10
C GLY A 43 -30.17 -8.99 11.58
N ALA A 44 -29.55 -8.97 12.76
CA ALA A 44 -28.92 -7.75 13.25
C ALA A 44 -27.95 -7.22 12.17
N ALA A 45 -28.01 -5.93 11.88
CA ALA A 45 -27.06 -5.30 10.96
C ALA A 45 -25.62 -5.59 11.41
N LEU A 46 -24.75 -5.90 10.46
CA LEU A 46 -23.35 -6.15 10.76
C LEU A 46 -22.70 -4.87 11.29
N PRO A 47 -21.72 -4.96 12.21
CA PRO A 47 -20.94 -3.80 12.62
C PRO A 47 -20.16 -3.23 11.42
N SER A 48 -20.19 -1.91 11.25
CA SER A 48 -19.44 -1.21 10.22
C SER A 48 -17.92 -1.36 10.36
N ALA A 49 -17.23 -1.38 9.24
CA ALA A 49 -15.79 -1.56 9.16
C ALA A 49 -15.12 -0.61 8.18
N ALA A 50 -13.92 -0.16 8.56
CA ALA A 50 -12.98 0.47 7.66
C ALA A 50 -11.81 -0.47 7.34
N VAL A 51 -11.50 -0.67 6.08
CA VAL A 51 -10.49 -1.64 5.62
C VAL A 51 -9.41 -0.95 4.81
N ALA A 52 -8.14 -1.16 5.16
CA ALA A 52 -7.01 -0.70 4.37
C ALA A 52 -6.47 -1.81 3.48
N LEU A 53 -6.29 -1.53 2.19
CA LEU A 53 -5.69 -2.39 1.17
C LEU A 53 -4.55 -1.61 0.50
N GLY A 54 -3.57 -2.31 -0.07
CA GLY A 54 -2.50 -1.68 -0.82
C GLY A 54 -1.11 -2.20 -0.50
N ASP A 55 -0.13 -1.32 -0.68
CA ASP A 55 1.30 -1.61 -0.54
C ASP A 55 1.89 -1.17 0.82
N SER A 56 3.21 -1.01 0.87
CA SER A 56 3.95 -0.63 2.07
C SER A 56 3.51 0.70 2.66
N PHE A 57 3.16 1.67 1.81
CA PHE A 57 2.79 3.03 2.20
C PHE A 57 1.46 3.07 2.98
N ILE A 58 0.61 2.06 2.78
CA ILE A 58 -0.65 1.87 3.50
C ILE A 58 -0.49 0.91 4.68
N SER A 59 0.31 -0.15 4.52
CA SER A 59 0.48 -1.19 5.53
C SER A 59 0.98 -0.68 6.89
N GLY A 60 1.76 0.41 6.91
CA GLY A 60 2.40 0.91 8.12
C GLY A 60 3.90 0.62 8.20
N GLU A 61 4.53 0.21 7.11
CA GLU A 61 5.98 0.10 7.05
C GLU A 61 6.66 1.41 7.47
N GLY A 62 7.74 1.31 8.25
CA GLY A 62 8.39 2.46 8.89
C GLY A 62 7.74 2.94 10.20
N ALA A 63 6.46 2.64 10.44
CA ALA A 63 5.71 3.12 11.61
C ALA A 63 5.93 2.30 12.90
N GLY A 64 6.66 1.18 12.83
CA GLY A 64 6.89 0.26 13.96
C GLY A 64 5.60 -0.42 14.44
N ALA A 65 5.59 -0.97 15.66
CA ALA A 65 4.42 -1.62 16.27
C ALA A 65 3.72 -2.64 15.34
N TYR A 66 4.50 -3.48 14.68
CA TYR A 66 4.00 -4.47 13.74
C TYR A 66 3.25 -5.58 14.45
N GLN A 67 2.11 -5.96 13.87
CA GLN A 67 1.24 -7.00 14.38
C GLN A 67 1.50 -8.32 13.64
N PRO A 68 1.22 -9.48 14.27
CA PRO A 68 1.21 -10.74 13.57
C PRO A 68 0.29 -10.70 12.35
N VAL A 69 0.72 -11.32 11.25
CA VAL A 69 -0.01 -11.31 9.98
C VAL A 69 -0.41 -12.74 9.61
N PRO A 70 -1.70 -13.03 9.36
CA PRO A 70 -2.13 -14.33 8.84
C PRO A 70 -1.46 -14.64 7.51
N ASP A 71 -0.83 -15.79 7.41
CA ASP A 71 -0.30 -16.30 6.15
C ASP A 71 -1.42 -16.79 5.21
N ALA A 72 -1.05 -17.33 4.05
CA ALA A 72 -1.98 -17.83 3.03
C ALA A 72 -2.86 -18.98 3.54
N ASN A 73 -2.50 -19.64 4.64
CA ASN A 73 -3.28 -20.69 5.30
C ASN A 73 -4.07 -20.15 6.51
N GLY A 74 -4.04 -18.84 6.76
CA GLY A 74 -4.71 -18.19 7.87
C GLY A 74 -3.96 -18.26 9.21
N VAL A 75 -2.72 -18.75 9.23
CA VAL A 75 -1.94 -18.86 10.48
C VAL A 75 -1.24 -17.54 10.76
N ALA A 76 -1.49 -16.95 11.94
CA ALA A 76 -0.85 -15.70 12.34
C ALA A 76 0.65 -15.87 12.53
N GLN A 77 1.44 -15.18 11.71
CA GLN A 77 2.90 -15.17 11.76
C GLN A 77 3.39 -13.95 12.56
N GLY A 78 4.03 -14.18 13.70
CA GLY A 78 4.75 -13.16 14.47
C GLY A 78 6.15 -12.88 13.90
N PHE A 79 6.95 -12.07 14.59
CA PHE A 79 8.30 -11.71 14.12
C PHE A 79 9.19 -12.96 14.02
N PRO A 80 9.64 -13.36 12.81
CA PRO A 80 10.41 -14.59 12.63
C PRO A 80 11.91 -14.40 12.89
N GLY A 81 12.36 -13.20 13.26
CA GLY A 81 13.78 -12.85 13.35
C GLY A 81 14.32 -12.22 12.06
N TRP A 82 15.40 -11.44 12.19
CA TRP A 82 15.98 -10.67 11.08
C TRP A 82 16.70 -11.51 10.04
N SER A 83 17.02 -12.79 10.30
CA SER A 83 17.62 -13.72 9.34
C SER A 83 16.59 -14.56 8.59
N ALA A 84 15.30 -14.44 8.93
CA ALA A 84 14.25 -15.18 8.26
C ALA A 84 14.07 -14.73 6.81
N ALA A 85 13.43 -15.59 6.00
CA ALA A 85 13.06 -15.22 4.65
C ALA A 85 12.10 -14.03 4.66
N ASN A 86 12.40 -13.02 3.84
CA ASN A 86 11.55 -11.83 3.69
C ASN A 86 10.13 -12.15 3.20
N ALA A 87 9.92 -13.35 2.63
CA ALA A 87 8.61 -13.86 2.22
C ALA A 87 7.66 -14.14 3.41
N ASN A 88 8.14 -14.20 4.66
CA ASN A 88 7.25 -14.41 5.81
C ASN A 88 6.18 -13.32 5.90
N ALA A 89 4.93 -13.71 6.20
CA ALA A 89 3.78 -12.81 6.25
C ALA A 89 3.96 -11.62 7.22
N TYR A 90 4.72 -11.79 8.32
CA TYR A 90 5.01 -10.71 9.26
C TYR A 90 5.64 -9.48 8.57
N PHE A 91 6.46 -9.69 7.54
CA PHE A 91 7.09 -8.61 6.76
C PHE A 91 6.14 -7.93 5.75
N CYS A 92 4.82 -8.19 5.84
CA CYS A 92 3.82 -7.27 5.31
C CYS A 92 3.79 -5.94 6.08
N HIS A 93 4.41 -5.85 7.26
CA HIS A 93 4.55 -4.62 8.05
C HIS A 93 3.22 -3.95 8.43
N ARG A 94 2.20 -4.75 8.75
CA ARG A 94 0.92 -4.26 9.25
C ARG A 94 1.10 -3.64 10.63
N SER A 95 1.06 -2.31 10.68
CA SER A 95 1.31 -1.54 11.90
C SER A 95 0.02 -1.11 12.59
N ALA A 96 0.02 -1.15 13.93
CA ALA A 96 -1.01 -0.48 14.74
C ALA A 96 -1.00 1.06 14.57
N ASN A 97 0.09 1.64 14.05
CA ASN A 97 0.22 3.05 13.77
C ASN A 97 -0.20 3.43 12.33
N ALA A 98 -0.64 2.47 11.49
CA ALA A 98 -1.10 2.77 10.14
C ALA A 98 -2.28 3.77 10.15
N SER A 99 -2.40 4.56 9.08
CA SER A 99 -3.33 5.70 9.03
C SER A 99 -4.79 5.30 9.26
N ILE A 100 -5.19 4.10 8.80
CA ILE A 100 -6.52 3.55 9.02
C ILE A 100 -6.88 3.45 10.51
N PHE A 101 -5.94 3.09 11.38
CA PHE A 101 -6.16 2.96 12.83
C PHE A 101 -6.09 4.31 13.56
N ARG A 102 -5.49 5.32 12.94
CA ARG A 102 -5.25 6.64 13.54
C ARG A 102 -6.28 7.68 13.12
N ALA A 103 -7.02 7.46 12.03
CA ALA A 103 -8.02 8.39 11.51
C ALA A 103 -9.24 8.51 12.44
N GLU A 104 -9.87 9.67 12.46
CA GLU A 104 -11.16 9.85 13.13
C GLU A 104 -12.26 9.46 12.15
N LEU A 105 -12.91 8.32 12.40
CA LEU A 105 -13.92 7.75 11.51
C LEU A 105 -15.20 7.50 12.32
N PRO A 106 -16.03 8.53 12.56
CA PRO A 106 -17.27 8.38 13.31
C PRO A 106 -18.19 7.37 12.64
N GLY A 107 -18.83 6.51 13.44
CA GLY A 107 -19.73 5.48 12.94
C GLY A 107 -19.06 4.17 12.53
N ILE A 108 -17.72 4.11 12.40
CA ILE A 108 -16.98 2.87 12.13
C ILE A 108 -16.74 2.08 13.42
N ALA A 109 -17.24 0.85 13.50
CA ALA A 109 -17.09 -0.02 14.66
C ALA A 109 -15.77 -0.81 14.69
N ALA A 110 -15.28 -1.27 13.54
CA ALA A 110 -14.07 -2.09 13.42
C ALA A 110 -13.12 -1.58 12.33
N ARG A 111 -11.83 -1.92 12.45
CA ARG A 111 -10.80 -1.49 11.50
C ARG A 111 -9.87 -2.63 11.16
N PHE A 112 -9.57 -2.79 9.88
CA PHE A 112 -8.74 -3.88 9.37
C PHE A 112 -7.65 -3.34 8.46
N ASN A 113 -6.45 -3.91 8.58
CA ASN A 113 -5.35 -3.62 7.67
C ASN A 113 -5.00 -4.90 6.92
N LEU A 114 -5.37 -4.92 5.64
CA LEU A 114 -5.12 -6.02 4.71
C LEU A 114 -3.99 -5.69 3.73
N ALA A 115 -3.53 -4.43 3.71
CA ALA A 115 -2.37 -3.99 2.96
C ALA A 115 -1.11 -4.78 3.37
N CYS A 116 -0.14 -4.81 2.46
CA CYS A 116 1.06 -5.59 2.64
C CYS A 116 2.24 -4.90 1.96
N SER A 117 3.33 -4.72 2.70
CA SER A 117 4.59 -4.24 2.13
C SER A 117 5.07 -5.10 0.97
N GLY A 118 5.49 -4.43 -0.11
CA GLY A 118 5.81 -5.04 -1.40
C GLY A 118 4.59 -5.43 -2.23
N GLY A 119 3.38 -5.09 -1.79
CA GLY A 119 2.12 -5.31 -2.50
C GLY A 119 2.12 -4.67 -3.89
N ARG A 120 1.65 -5.42 -4.89
CA ARG A 120 1.52 -5.02 -6.30
C ARG A 120 0.04 -5.06 -6.72
N PRO A 121 -0.36 -4.39 -7.82
CA PRO A 121 -1.71 -4.56 -8.40
C PRO A 121 -2.13 -6.02 -8.56
N TYR A 122 -1.20 -6.92 -8.91
CA TYR A 122 -1.40 -8.37 -8.95
C TYR A 122 -1.96 -8.95 -7.64
N ASP A 123 -1.48 -8.47 -6.49
CA ASP A 123 -1.79 -9.03 -5.17
C ASP A 123 -3.19 -8.65 -4.66
N ILE A 124 -3.87 -7.73 -5.37
CA ILE A 124 -5.27 -7.40 -5.08
C ILE A 124 -6.15 -8.63 -5.33
N ALA A 125 -6.00 -9.26 -6.49
CA ALA A 125 -6.83 -10.39 -6.92
C ALA A 125 -6.15 -11.76 -6.78
N SER A 126 -4.81 -11.80 -6.72
CA SER A 126 -4.04 -13.03 -6.58
C SER A 126 -3.30 -13.07 -5.26
N ALA A 127 -3.09 -14.25 -4.70
CA ALA A 127 -2.31 -14.39 -3.48
C ALA A 127 -0.85 -14.01 -3.74
N SER A 128 -0.28 -13.12 -2.93
CA SER A 128 1.12 -12.73 -3.14
C SER A 128 2.10 -13.90 -2.98
N SER A 129 1.69 -14.98 -2.29
CA SER A 129 2.45 -16.23 -2.18
C SER A 129 2.72 -16.93 -3.52
N THR A 130 1.97 -16.62 -4.59
CA THR A 130 2.12 -17.26 -5.91
C THR A 130 3.18 -16.62 -6.79
N ARG A 131 3.73 -15.46 -6.41
CA ARG A 131 4.78 -14.77 -7.16
C ARG A 131 6.11 -14.74 -6.40
N THR A 132 7.21 -14.76 -7.15
CA THR A 132 8.54 -14.57 -6.59
C THR A 132 8.63 -13.27 -5.79
N GLY A 133 9.21 -13.37 -4.59
CA GLY A 133 9.38 -12.24 -3.67
C GLY A 133 8.08 -11.73 -3.04
N GLY A 134 6.94 -12.37 -3.26
CA GLY A 134 5.70 -12.03 -2.57
C GLY A 134 5.71 -12.53 -1.12
N ARG A 135 4.86 -11.91 -0.30
CA ARG A 135 4.66 -12.35 1.08
C ARG A 135 3.78 -13.59 1.06
N GLN A 136 3.95 -14.48 2.01
CA GLN A 136 3.17 -15.72 2.08
C GLN A 136 1.75 -15.44 2.59
N VAL A 137 1.00 -14.52 1.96
CA VAL A 137 -0.38 -14.12 2.33
C VAL A 137 -1.34 -14.32 1.15
N ALA A 138 -2.62 -14.53 1.47
CA ALA A 138 -3.72 -14.62 0.51
C ALA A 138 -3.91 -13.30 -0.27
N SER A 139 -4.75 -13.31 -1.32
CA SER A 139 -5.08 -12.08 -2.04
C SER A 139 -5.74 -11.07 -1.11
N GLN A 140 -5.61 -9.78 -1.39
CA GLN A 140 -6.24 -8.77 -0.53
C GLN A 140 -7.78 -8.79 -0.68
N ILE A 141 -8.28 -9.13 -1.87
CA ILE A 141 -9.72 -9.34 -2.11
C ILE A 141 -10.25 -10.53 -1.30
N ASP A 142 -9.56 -11.67 -1.22
CA ASP A 142 -10.08 -12.81 -0.44
C ASP A 142 -10.11 -12.50 1.06
N GLN A 143 -9.13 -11.74 1.55
CA GLN A 143 -9.15 -11.24 2.92
C GLN A 143 -10.29 -10.24 3.14
N LEU A 144 -10.58 -9.38 2.17
CA LEU A 144 -11.71 -8.43 2.22
C LEU A 144 -13.06 -9.17 2.23
N ARG A 145 -13.22 -10.21 1.41
CA ARG A 145 -14.39 -11.09 1.43
C ARG A 145 -14.60 -11.74 2.80
N ALA A 146 -13.53 -12.14 3.47
CA ALA A 146 -13.62 -12.68 4.82
C ALA A 146 -14.08 -11.63 5.85
N VAL A 147 -13.65 -10.38 5.73
CA VAL A 147 -14.16 -9.27 6.57
C VAL A 147 -15.65 -9.05 6.32
N ALA A 148 -16.08 -8.99 5.06
CA ALA A 148 -17.47 -8.78 4.65
C ALA A 148 -18.47 -9.83 5.20
N GLN A 149 -17.99 -11.03 5.55
CA GLN A 149 -18.83 -12.06 6.17
C GLN A 149 -19.29 -11.69 7.60
N THR A 150 -18.60 -10.74 8.25
CA THR A 150 -18.81 -10.40 9.67
C THR A 150 -18.99 -8.92 9.93
N HIS A 151 -18.72 -8.07 8.94
CA HIS A 151 -18.77 -6.62 9.04
C HIS A 151 -19.35 -6.01 7.76
N ASP A 152 -20.00 -4.86 7.91
CA ASP A 152 -20.47 -4.01 6.82
C ASP A 152 -19.31 -3.09 6.38
N ILE A 153 -18.99 -2.94 5.09
CA ILE A 153 -17.75 -2.26 4.68
C ILE A 153 -18.02 -0.82 4.24
N ASP A 154 -18.18 0.08 5.21
CA ASP A 154 -18.48 1.49 4.91
C ASP A 154 -17.30 2.27 4.30
N LEU A 155 -16.05 1.86 4.57
CA LEU A 155 -14.86 2.59 4.11
C LEU A 155 -13.73 1.66 3.67
N VAL A 156 -13.17 1.92 2.50
CA VAL A 156 -11.92 1.31 2.03
C VAL A 156 -10.86 2.40 1.80
N LEU A 157 -9.70 2.27 2.45
CA LEU A 157 -8.48 2.99 2.09
C LEU A 157 -7.65 2.12 1.15
N LEU A 158 -7.32 2.63 -0.03
CA LEU A 158 -6.48 1.94 -1.00
C LEU A 158 -5.30 2.82 -1.44
N GLY A 159 -4.10 2.26 -1.44
CA GLY A 159 -2.91 2.88 -2.03
C GLY A 159 -2.02 1.82 -2.64
N ILE A 160 -1.94 1.78 -3.97
CA ILE A 160 -1.27 0.71 -4.71
C ILE A 160 -0.72 1.24 -6.04
N GLY A 161 0.35 0.62 -6.55
CA GLY A 161 0.97 0.96 -7.84
C GLY A 161 2.44 1.36 -7.77
N SER A 162 2.96 1.73 -6.59
CA SER A 162 4.40 2.02 -6.39
C SER A 162 5.29 0.79 -6.58
N ASN A 163 4.69 -0.41 -6.50
CA ASN A 163 5.30 -1.68 -6.87
C ASN A 163 4.42 -2.36 -7.92
N ASN A 164 5.02 -2.85 -9.01
CA ASN A 164 4.30 -3.43 -10.14
C ASN A 164 5.20 -4.42 -10.89
N SER A 165 4.80 -4.87 -12.07
CA SER A 165 5.63 -5.78 -12.89
C SER A 165 6.91 -5.14 -13.44
N SER A 166 6.94 -3.82 -13.55
CA SER A 166 7.96 -3.05 -14.26
C SER A 166 8.98 -2.37 -13.36
N PHE A 167 8.61 -2.01 -12.12
CA PHE A 167 9.50 -1.45 -11.11
C PHE A 167 8.96 -1.66 -9.68
N THR A 168 9.84 -1.47 -8.69
CA THR A 168 9.47 -1.30 -7.29
C THR A 168 10.12 -0.05 -6.71
N PHE A 169 9.41 0.70 -5.87
CA PHE A 169 9.95 1.91 -5.25
C PHE A 169 11.17 1.60 -4.38
N GLY A 170 11.15 0.46 -3.67
CA GLY A 170 12.26 0.02 -2.81
C GLY A 170 13.58 -0.13 -3.57
N ASP A 171 13.56 -0.77 -4.75
CA ASP A 171 14.76 -0.93 -5.59
C ASP A 171 15.32 0.42 -6.03
N VAL A 172 14.43 1.37 -6.38
CA VAL A 172 14.80 2.73 -6.79
C VAL A 172 15.45 3.50 -5.64
N ALA A 173 14.83 3.49 -4.46
CA ALA A 173 15.33 4.15 -3.27
C ALA A 173 16.72 3.62 -2.87
N ILE A 174 16.86 2.29 -2.82
CA ILE A 174 18.11 1.60 -2.48
C ILE A 174 19.19 1.92 -3.50
N LYS A 175 18.87 1.91 -4.80
CA LYS A 175 19.81 2.26 -5.86
C LYS A 175 20.40 3.65 -5.63
N CYS A 176 19.57 4.67 -5.41
CA CYS A 176 20.05 6.04 -5.29
C CYS A 176 20.80 6.29 -3.98
N ALA A 177 20.34 5.73 -2.85
CA ALA A 177 21.08 5.81 -1.59
C ALA A 177 22.44 5.08 -1.68
N ASN A 178 22.48 3.90 -2.30
CA ASN A 178 23.72 3.16 -2.49
C ASN A 178 24.72 3.89 -3.40
N ARG A 179 24.27 4.55 -4.47
CA ARG A 179 25.16 5.37 -5.32
C ARG A 179 25.77 6.52 -4.54
N PHE A 180 24.98 7.22 -3.72
CA PHE A 180 25.48 8.29 -2.84
C PHE A 180 26.51 7.78 -1.84
N ILE A 181 26.19 6.71 -1.12
CA ILE A 181 27.10 6.15 -0.11
C ILE A 181 28.38 5.62 -0.76
N ALA A 182 28.28 4.96 -1.92
CA ALA A 182 29.45 4.47 -2.66
C ALA A 182 30.36 5.64 -3.07
N ASP A 183 29.81 6.69 -3.67
CA ASP A 183 30.55 7.89 -4.10
C ASP A 183 31.18 8.63 -2.91
N ALA A 184 30.49 8.68 -1.77
CA ALA A 184 31.01 9.27 -0.54
C ALA A 184 32.23 8.51 0.03
N TRP A 185 32.26 7.18 -0.06
CA TRP A 185 33.32 6.34 0.56
C TRP A 185 34.44 5.90 -0.38
N THR A 186 34.20 5.89 -1.68
CA THR A 186 35.13 5.37 -2.69
C THR A 186 35.46 6.46 -3.71
N GLY A 187 36.68 6.43 -4.23
CA GLY A 187 37.07 7.32 -5.32
C GLY A 187 36.78 6.71 -6.68
N TRP A 188 36.73 7.54 -7.71
CA TRP A 188 36.54 7.11 -9.10
C TRP A 188 37.64 6.18 -9.59
N TRP A 189 38.84 6.27 -9.00
CA TRP A 189 39.98 5.39 -9.28
C TRP A 189 40.05 4.12 -8.42
N GLU A 190 39.13 3.92 -7.45
CA GLU A 190 39.18 2.79 -6.50
C GLU A 190 38.35 1.57 -6.95
N PHE A 191 38.57 1.10 -8.19
CA PHE A 191 37.80 0.01 -8.81
C PHE A 191 37.89 -1.37 -8.11
N TRP A 192 38.87 -1.57 -7.21
CA TRP A 192 39.04 -2.82 -6.44
C TRP A 192 38.08 -2.95 -5.24
N ALA A 193 37.33 -1.90 -4.89
CA ALA A 193 36.43 -1.91 -3.72
C ALA A 193 35.11 -2.67 -3.97
N TYR A 194 34.88 -3.16 -5.19
CA TYR A 194 33.62 -3.77 -5.61
C TYR A 194 33.73 -5.29 -5.70
N ILE A 195 33.60 -5.99 -4.57
CA ILE A 195 33.72 -7.46 -4.52
C ILE A 195 32.62 -8.17 -5.32
N ASN A 196 31.53 -7.49 -5.73
CA ASN A 196 30.43 -8.04 -6.53
C ASN A 196 30.02 -7.17 -7.74
N GLY A 197 30.93 -6.37 -8.29
CA GLY A 197 30.69 -5.55 -9.49
C GLY A 197 30.40 -4.06 -9.22
N PRO A 198 30.50 -3.22 -10.27
CA PRO A 198 30.55 -1.77 -10.10
C PRO A 198 29.23 -1.19 -9.58
N VAL A 199 29.30 -0.37 -8.54
CA VAL A 199 28.21 0.56 -8.18
C VAL A 199 28.50 1.88 -8.87
N PRO A 200 27.60 2.42 -9.72
CA PRO A 200 27.82 3.71 -10.36
C PRO A 200 27.98 4.81 -9.30
N GLN A 201 29.13 5.47 -9.27
CA GLN A 201 29.42 6.62 -8.42
C GLN A 201 28.93 7.90 -9.12
N GLN A 202 27.61 8.04 -9.21
CA GLN A 202 26.99 9.20 -9.85
C GLN A 202 25.56 9.38 -9.33
N PRO A 203 25.01 10.61 -9.40
CA PRO A 203 23.61 10.84 -9.10
C PRO A 203 22.68 9.95 -9.94
N CYS A 204 21.56 9.53 -9.35
CA CYS A 204 20.41 9.02 -10.10
C CYS A 204 19.83 10.11 -11.02
N ALA A 205 19.48 9.71 -12.25
CA ALA A 205 18.71 10.49 -13.21
C ALA A 205 17.29 9.92 -13.36
N ALA A 206 16.37 10.62 -14.04
CA ALA A 206 14.97 10.18 -14.18
C ALA A 206 14.82 8.73 -14.70
N ASP A 207 15.61 8.35 -15.70
CA ASP A 207 15.59 7.00 -16.29
C ASP A 207 16.08 5.90 -15.32
N ASP A 208 16.75 6.28 -14.21
CA ASP A 208 17.12 5.32 -13.17
C ASP A 208 15.94 4.90 -12.28
N LEU A 209 14.85 5.68 -12.28
CA LEU A 209 13.69 5.51 -11.40
C LEU A 209 12.57 4.77 -12.12
N ALA A 210 12.00 5.38 -13.17
CA ALA A 210 11.02 4.73 -14.05
C ALA A 210 10.91 5.49 -15.37
N THR A 211 10.85 4.74 -16.47
CA THR A 211 10.54 5.28 -17.80
C THR A 211 9.03 5.53 -17.95
N ALA A 212 8.67 6.38 -18.91
CA ALA A 212 7.26 6.62 -19.24
C ALA A 212 6.49 5.34 -19.61
N ALA A 213 7.14 4.40 -20.31
CA ALA A 213 6.53 3.11 -20.66
C ALA A 213 6.24 2.25 -19.42
N GLN A 214 7.18 2.20 -18.46
CA GLN A 214 6.98 1.46 -17.21
C GLN A 214 5.87 2.09 -16.36
N LEU A 215 5.78 3.42 -16.31
CA LEU A 215 4.68 4.12 -15.65
C LEU A 215 3.32 3.84 -16.31
N GLN A 216 3.29 3.74 -17.64
CA GLN A 216 2.08 3.38 -18.38
C GLN A 216 1.63 1.95 -18.05
N THR A 217 2.57 0.98 -18.05
CA THR A 217 2.28 -0.40 -17.63
C THR A 217 1.73 -0.46 -16.21
N ALA A 218 2.39 0.24 -15.28
CA ALA A 218 1.93 0.33 -13.89
C ALA A 218 0.52 0.93 -13.78
N THR A 219 0.20 1.94 -14.59
CA THR A 219 -1.13 2.57 -14.64
C THR A 219 -2.18 1.59 -15.14
N THR A 220 -1.89 0.83 -16.20
CA THR A 220 -2.81 -0.17 -16.75
C THR A 220 -3.08 -1.29 -15.73
N GLU A 221 -2.03 -1.85 -15.12
CA GLU A 221 -2.15 -2.90 -14.10
C GLU A 221 -2.95 -2.40 -12.89
N THR A 222 -2.64 -1.19 -12.41
CA THR A 222 -3.35 -0.59 -11.28
C THR A 222 -4.82 -0.34 -11.62
N THR A 223 -5.13 0.14 -12.83
CA THR A 223 -6.52 0.36 -13.26
C THR A 223 -7.31 -0.94 -13.26
N ALA A 224 -6.74 -2.04 -13.76
CA ALA A 224 -7.37 -3.34 -13.74
C ALA A 224 -7.64 -3.85 -12.31
N ALA A 225 -6.63 -3.77 -11.44
CA ALA A 225 -6.75 -4.22 -10.06
C ALA A 225 -7.77 -3.40 -9.25
N VAL A 226 -7.77 -2.07 -9.39
CA VAL A 226 -8.75 -1.20 -8.70
C VAL A 226 -10.16 -1.47 -9.22
N ARG A 227 -10.34 -1.67 -10.53
CA ARG A 227 -11.65 -2.06 -11.10
C ARG A 227 -12.15 -3.37 -10.51
N GLU A 228 -11.30 -4.38 -10.44
CA GLU A 228 -11.68 -5.68 -9.89
C GLU A 228 -12.08 -5.59 -8.40
N LEU A 229 -11.32 -4.84 -7.60
CA LEU A 229 -11.68 -4.57 -6.21
C LEU A 229 -13.04 -3.88 -6.09
N LEU A 230 -13.30 -2.85 -6.89
CA LEU A 230 -14.57 -2.11 -6.84
C LEU A 230 -15.75 -2.99 -7.25
N THR A 231 -15.60 -3.80 -8.30
CA THR A 231 -16.60 -4.78 -8.72
C THR A 231 -16.87 -5.84 -7.65
N VAL A 232 -15.84 -6.27 -6.91
CA VAL A 232 -16.05 -7.22 -5.80
C VAL A 232 -16.74 -6.54 -4.63
N LEU A 233 -16.41 -5.29 -4.29
CA LEU A 233 -17.10 -4.56 -3.22
C LEU A 233 -18.61 -4.45 -3.50
N GLU A 234 -19.01 -4.16 -4.74
CA GLU A 234 -20.44 -4.16 -5.14
C GLU A 234 -21.14 -5.51 -4.96
N GLN A 235 -20.40 -6.62 -4.90
CA GLN A 235 -20.96 -7.96 -4.69
C GLN A 235 -21.05 -8.36 -3.21
N ILE A 236 -20.13 -7.85 -2.38
CA ILE A 236 -19.96 -8.30 -0.99
C ILE A 236 -20.46 -7.30 0.05
N ASP A 237 -20.74 -6.06 -0.35
CA ASP A 237 -21.28 -5.00 0.49
C ASP A 237 -22.79 -4.84 0.21
N PRO A 238 -23.68 -5.49 1.00
CA PRO A 238 -25.06 -5.74 0.58
C PRO A 238 -25.96 -4.49 0.51
N ASP A 239 -25.59 -3.41 1.20
CA ASP A 239 -26.32 -2.14 1.16
C ASP A 239 -25.75 -1.15 0.12
N GLY A 240 -24.56 -1.45 -0.42
CA GLY A 240 -23.82 -0.67 -1.40
C GLY A 240 -23.45 0.74 -0.91
N GLN A 241 -23.40 0.98 0.40
CA GLN A 241 -23.11 2.28 1.01
C GLN A 241 -21.63 2.40 1.44
N HIS A 242 -20.70 1.92 0.63
CA HIS A 242 -19.27 2.08 0.87
C HIS A 242 -18.67 3.31 0.21
N ARG A 243 -17.59 3.84 0.80
CA ARG A 243 -16.70 4.84 0.20
C ARG A 243 -15.32 4.25 -0.03
N VAL A 244 -14.71 4.49 -1.19
CA VAL A 244 -13.34 4.01 -1.49
C VAL A 244 -12.41 5.21 -1.68
N VAL A 245 -11.49 5.40 -0.74
CA VAL A 245 -10.46 6.44 -0.79
C VAL A 245 -9.19 5.86 -1.42
N LEU A 246 -8.96 6.21 -2.69
CA LEU A 246 -7.74 5.91 -3.43
C LEU A 246 -6.69 7.00 -3.17
N GLN A 247 -5.73 6.70 -2.30
CA GLN A 247 -4.66 7.58 -1.87
C GLN A 247 -3.44 7.46 -2.80
N ASP A 248 -2.81 8.60 -3.13
CA ASP A 248 -1.49 8.62 -3.73
C ASP A 248 -0.35 8.66 -2.68
N TYR A 249 0.84 9.02 -3.11
CA TYR A 249 2.08 8.95 -2.33
C TYR A 249 2.59 10.34 -1.94
N THR A 250 3.52 10.40 -1.00
CA THR A 250 4.26 11.63 -0.68
C THR A 250 5.76 11.40 -0.88
N ASN A 251 6.49 12.46 -1.21
CA ASN A 251 7.95 12.36 -1.28
C ASN A 251 8.55 12.50 0.15
N PRO A 252 9.34 11.52 0.63
CA PRO A 252 9.98 11.58 1.95
C PRO A 252 11.16 12.56 2.01
N LEU A 253 11.68 13.00 0.86
CA LEU A 253 12.87 13.86 0.75
C LEU A 253 12.49 15.27 0.30
N ALA A 254 13.18 16.27 0.87
CA ALA A 254 13.03 17.68 0.53
C ALA A 254 13.33 17.99 -0.95
N THR A 255 12.86 19.13 -1.46
CA THR A 255 13.17 19.59 -2.83
C THR A 255 14.63 20.03 -2.98
N ASP A 256 15.24 20.42 -1.88
CA ASP A 256 16.68 20.58 -1.70
C ASP A 256 17.03 20.20 -0.26
N VAL A 257 18.27 19.80 0.02
CA VAL A 257 18.72 19.58 1.39
C VAL A 257 18.89 20.92 2.12
N LEU A 258 18.80 20.90 3.45
CA LEU A 258 19.19 22.03 4.31
C LEU A 258 20.54 22.60 3.90
N GLN A 259 20.67 23.93 4.00
CA GLN A 259 21.90 24.63 3.61
C GLN A 259 23.15 24.10 4.35
N SER A 260 23.00 23.68 5.61
CA SER A 260 24.10 23.08 6.39
C SER A 260 24.54 21.71 5.89
N LEU A 261 23.71 21.04 5.06
CA LEU A 261 23.99 19.72 4.49
C LEU A 261 24.42 19.82 3.02
N VAL A 262 24.71 21.02 2.49
CA VAL A 262 25.17 21.18 1.11
C VAL A 262 26.66 20.87 0.98
N GLU A 263 27.45 21.28 1.95
CA GLU A 263 28.90 21.20 1.94
C GLU A 263 29.43 20.96 3.36
N GLU A 264 30.44 20.11 3.48
CA GLU A 264 31.20 19.91 4.72
C GLU A 264 32.69 19.81 4.36
N ASP A 265 33.58 20.41 5.16
CA ASP A 265 35.04 20.45 4.89
C ASP A 265 35.42 20.95 3.48
N ASN A 266 34.68 21.95 2.95
CA ASN A 266 34.83 22.45 1.57
C ASN A 266 34.62 21.36 0.50
N ARG A 267 33.81 20.34 0.80
CA ARG A 267 33.42 19.26 -0.10
C ARG A 267 31.90 19.20 -0.24
N GLN A 268 31.43 19.32 -1.48
CA GLN A 268 30.06 19.02 -1.88
C GLN A 268 29.97 17.57 -2.39
N ASP A 269 28.76 17.13 -2.73
CA ASP A 269 28.46 15.80 -3.27
C ASP A 269 28.49 15.75 -4.80
N ASP A 270 29.22 16.66 -5.45
CA ASP A 270 29.41 16.74 -6.90
C ASP A 270 30.74 16.15 -7.37
N ARG A 271 31.51 15.55 -6.45
CA ARG A 271 32.81 14.92 -6.67
C ARG A 271 32.91 13.67 -5.81
N ASP A 272 33.85 12.78 -6.12
CA ASP A 272 34.08 11.56 -5.36
C ASP A 272 34.76 11.83 -3.99
N LYS A 273 34.49 10.96 -3.00
CA LYS A 273 35.04 11.00 -1.63
C LYS A 273 34.69 12.26 -0.82
N PHE A 274 33.44 12.35 -0.39
CA PHE A 274 32.93 13.37 0.54
C PHE A 274 32.48 12.72 1.86
N ARG A 275 33.34 11.94 2.52
CA ARG A 275 32.97 11.11 3.69
C ARG A 275 32.32 11.88 4.84
N ALA A 276 32.84 13.07 5.18
CA ALA A 276 32.30 13.89 6.26
C ALA A 276 30.84 14.29 5.95
N LEU A 277 30.60 14.87 4.77
CA LEU A 277 29.27 15.20 4.28
C LEU A 277 28.37 13.96 4.16
N GLY A 278 28.92 12.84 3.69
CA GLY A 278 28.21 11.57 3.55
C GLY A 278 27.72 11.02 4.89
N ALA A 279 28.56 11.05 5.93
CA ALA A 279 28.20 10.67 7.29
C ALA A 279 27.16 11.64 7.87
N GLU A 280 27.32 12.94 7.63
CA GLU A 280 26.37 13.96 8.09
C GLU A 280 24.98 13.78 7.49
N ARG A 281 24.88 13.62 6.16
CA ARG A 281 23.59 13.37 5.49
C ARG A 281 22.99 12.01 5.86
N TYR A 282 23.82 11.00 6.11
CA TYR A 282 23.33 9.70 6.60
C TYR A 282 22.70 9.85 7.98
N ARG A 283 23.40 10.52 8.92
CA ARG A 283 22.91 10.80 10.28
C ARG A 283 21.63 11.63 10.27
N ALA A 284 21.52 12.57 9.32
CA ALA A 284 20.31 13.36 9.10
C ALA A 284 19.17 12.58 8.41
N GLY A 285 19.44 11.38 7.89
CA GLY A 285 18.46 10.46 7.31
C GLY A 285 18.25 10.56 5.80
N CYS A 286 19.01 11.42 5.10
CA CYS A 286 18.89 11.69 3.66
C CYS A 286 20.22 11.49 2.90
N PRO A 287 20.87 10.31 2.95
CA PRO A 287 22.07 10.04 2.17
C PRO A 287 21.73 9.93 0.67
N ILE A 288 21.55 11.08 0.01
CA ILE A 288 21.17 11.21 -1.39
C ILE A 288 21.98 12.32 -2.03
N HIS A 289 22.33 12.13 -3.31
CA HIS A 289 22.89 13.20 -4.11
C HIS A 289 21.85 14.31 -4.30
N ARG A 290 22.25 15.56 -4.10
CA ARG A 290 21.42 16.74 -4.32
C ARG A 290 20.92 16.79 -5.75
N ALA A 291 21.77 16.43 -6.71
CA ALA A 291 21.43 16.31 -8.13
C ALA A 291 20.38 15.22 -8.44
N SER A 292 20.13 14.27 -7.52
CA SER A 292 19.08 13.25 -7.67
C SER A 292 17.72 13.69 -7.14
N LEU A 293 17.65 14.74 -6.32
CA LEU A 293 16.39 15.21 -5.73
C LEU A 293 15.34 15.57 -6.81
N PRO A 294 15.66 16.32 -7.88
CA PRO A 294 14.67 16.64 -8.92
C PRO A 294 14.08 15.39 -9.60
N ALA A 295 14.91 14.37 -9.85
CA ALA A 295 14.44 13.11 -10.43
C ALA A 295 13.50 12.37 -9.47
N GLY A 296 13.84 12.31 -8.17
CA GLY A 296 12.98 11.75 -7.13
C GLY A 296 11.62 12.44 -7.03
N HIS A 297 11.59 13.77 -7.04
CA HIS A 297 10.33 14.55 -7.03
C HIS A 297 9.49 14.33 -8.29
N THR A 298 10.14 14.24 -9.46
CA THR A 298 9.45 13.92 -10.72
C THR A 298 8.80 12.54 -10.65
N PHE A 299 9.50 11.54 -10.10
CA PHE A 299 8.98 10.19 -9.95
C PHE A 299 7.81 10.13 -8.94
N SER A 300 7.92 10.78 -7.77
CA SER A 300 6.80 10.88 -6.81
C SER A 300 5.56 11.53 -7.46
N THR A 301 5.77 12.61 -8.22
CA THR A 301 4.69 13.29 -8.96
C THR A 301 4.06 12.35 -10.00
N ALA A 302 4.87 11.56 -10.70
CA ALA A 302 4.39 10.58 -11.66
C ALA A 302 3.54 9.47 -11.01
N LEU A 303 3.88 9.02 -9.79
CA LEU A 303 3.03 8.10 -9.04
C LEU A 303 1.67 8.73 -8.66
N GLY A 304 1.64 10.02 -8.30
CA GLY A 304 0.37 10.76 -8.14
C GLY A 304 -0.43 10.89 -9.45
N GLY A 305 0.28 11.06 -10.58
CA GLY A 305 -0.31 11.06 -11.92
C GLY A 305 -0.91 9.71 -12.31
N LEU A 306 -0.25 8.60 -11.96
CA LEU A 306 -0.76 7.24 -12.14
C LEU A 306 -2.09 7.06 -11.38
N VAL A 307 -2.12 7.42 -10.09
CA VAL A 307 -3.34 7.32 -9.26
C VAL A 307 -4.46 8.21 -9.81
N THR A 308 -4.12 9.42 -10.25
CA THR A 308 -5.08 10.33 -10.90
C THR A 308 -5.64 9.74 -12.19
N SER A 309 -4.82 9.07 -12.99
CA SER A 309 -5.25 8.40 -14.23
C SER A 309 -6.20 7.24 -13.94
N VAL A 310 -5.90 6.43 -12.92
CA VAL A 310 -6.77 5.33 -12.47
C VAL A 310 -8.12 5.86 -12.01
N HIS A 311 -8.13 6.88 -11.14
CA HIS A 311 -9.37 7.52 -10.68
C HIS A 311 -10.20 8.06 -11.84
N ASN A 312 -9.59 8.84 -12.74
CA ASN A 312 -10.28 9.39 -13.92
C ASN A 312 -10.89 8.31 -14.82
N SER A 313 -10.23 7.15 -14.93
CA SER A 313 -10.70 6.03 -15.76
C SER A 313 -11.87 5.26 -15.16
N LEU A 314 -12.10 5.36 -13.85
CA LEU A 314 -13.07 4.53 -13.12
C LEU A 314 -14.20 5.35 -12.47
N LYS A 315 -13.99 6.65 -12.21
CA LYS A 315 -14.94 7.47 -11.45
C LYS A 315 -16.32 7.64 -12.08
N ALA A 316 -16.47 7.39 -13.37
CA ALA A 316 -17.79 7.43 -14.02
C ALA A 316 -18.64 6.21 -13.65
N ASP A 317 -18.02 5.03 -13.62
CA ASP A 317 -18.69 3.77 -13.33
C ASP A 317 -18.82 3.54 -11.81
N PHE A 318 -17.87 4.08 -11.03
CA PHE A 318 -17.79 3.91 -9.59
C PHE A 318 -17.91 5.28 -8.87
N PRO A 319 -19.13 5.77 -8.59
CA PRO A 319 -19.36 7.09 -7.97
C PRO A 319 -18.75 7.22 -6.57
N GLN A 320 -18.65 6.12 -5.83
CA GLN A 320 -18.06 6.03 -4.49
C GLN A 320 -16.53 6.15 -4.45
N LEU A 321 -15.86 6.04 -5.60
CA LEU A 321 -14.40 6.16 -5.70
C LEU A 321 -13.97 7.62 -5.57
N VAL A 322 -13.09 7.88 -4.59
CA VAL A 322 -12.57 9.20 -4.23
C VAL A 322 -11.07 9.18 -4.31
N LYS A 323 -10.49 10.19 -4.94
CA LYS A 323 -9.04 10.38 -4.96
C LYS A 323 -8.59 11.18 -3.75
N LEU A 324 -7.55 10.74 -3.05
CA LEU A 324 -6.86 11.50 -2.01
C LEU A 324 -5.41 11.78 -2.43
N ASN A 325 -5.10 13.05 -2.65
CA ASN A 325 -3.76 13.54 -2.97
C ASN A 325 -3.01 13.96 -1.69
N VAL A 326 -1.90 13.29 -1.40
CA VAL A 326 -1.03 13.51 -0.24
C VAL A 326 0.40 13.91 -0.65
N GLN A 327 0.64 14.30 -1.91
CA GLN A 327 1.97 14.71 -2.40
C GLN A 327 2.61 15.83 -1.56
N ARG A 328 1.78 16.68 -0.94
CA ARG A 328 2.19 17.80 -0.09
C ARG A 328 1.87 17.60 1.40
N ALA A 329 1.51 16.38 1.82
CA ALA A 329 1.22 16.09 3.22
C ALA A 329 2.46 16.20 4.11
N PHE A 330 3.68 16.07 3.55
CA PHE A 330 4.92 16.09 4.32
C PHE A 330 5.71 17.41 4.23
N ASP A 331 5.19 18.41 3.52
CA ASP A 331 5.84 19.72 3.37
C ASP A 331 6.25 20.33 4.72
N GLY A 332 7.47 20.85 4.80
CA GLY A 332 8.08 21.42 6.01
C GLY A 332 8.51 20.39 7.06
N ALA A 333 8.38 19.09 6.79
CA ALA A 333 8.75 18.00 7.70
C ALA A 333 9.28 16.75 6.96
N ARG A 334 9.73 16.90 5.71
CA ARG A 334 10.51 15.88 5.00
C ARG A 334 11.90 15.74 5.60
N LEU A 335 12.56 14.63 5.32
CA LEU A 335 13.95 14.42 5.72
C LEU A 335 14.83 15.53 5.13
N CYS A 336 15.64 16.15 5.99
CA CYS A 336 16.59 17.19 5.64
C CYS A 336 15.98 18.45 5.01
N GLU A 337 14.70 18.73 5.26
CA GLU A 337 14.04 19.96 4.79
C GLU A 337 14.26 21.14 5.74
N THR A 338 14.02 20.91 7.03
CA THR A 338 14.00 21.97 8.07
C THR A 338 14.82 21.61 9.32
N THR A 339 15.22 20.34 9.46
CA THR A 339 16.01 19.84 10.60
C THR A 339 16.98 18.73 10.18
N THR A 340 18.12 18.64 10.87
CA THR A 340 19.08 17.51 10.76
C THR A 340 18.72 16.35 11.69
N ASN A 341 17.70 16.50 12.53
CA ASN A 341 17.22 15.43 13.40
C ASN A 341 16.11 14.62 12.69
N PRO A 342 16.38 13.39 12.21
CA PRO A 342 15.39 12.59 11.49
C PRO A 342 14.18 12.22 12.35
N ALA A 343 14.31 12.18 13.69
CA ALA A 343 13.19 11.89 14.59
C ALA A 343 12.12 13.00 14.62
N ALA A 344 12.45 14.21 14.15
CA ALA A 344 11.52 15.33 14.04
C ALA A 344 10.83 15.43 12.66
N THR A 345 10.99 14.41 11.82
CA THR A 345 10.43 14.36 10.45
C THR A 345 9.26 13.38 10.37
N LEU A 346 8.56 13.34 9.23
CA LEU A 346 7.41 12.46 9.00
C LEU A 346 7.76 11.15 8.28
N ALA A 347 9.01 11.01 7.85
CA ALA A 347 9.52 9.78 7.24
C ALA A 347 10.58 9.12 8.13
N THR A 348 10.83 7.84 7.92
CA THR A 348 11.96 7.14 8.51
C THR A 348 13.25 7.53 7.79
N PRO A 349 14.38 7.69 8.51
CA PRO A 349 15.67 7.83 7.85
C PRO A 349 16.00 6.54 7.06
N ILE A 350 17.08 6.57 6.28
CA ILE A 350 17.70 5.30 5.85
C ILE A 350 18.00 4.46 7.09
N ARG A 351 17.49 3.24 7.08
CA ARG A 351 17.68 2.24 8.12
C ARG A 351 18.48 1.12 7.49
N VAL A 352 19.69 0.85 7.98
CA VAL A 352 20.51 -0.28 7.53
C VAL A 352 21.10 -0.95 8.75
N GLN A 353 21.25 -2.27 8.73
CA GLN A 353 21.89 -3.02 9.81
C GLN A 353 23.25 -3.58 9.36
N ASP A 354 24.16 -3.76 10.30
CA ASP A 354 25.34 -4.59 10.11
C ASP A 354 24.98 -6.03 10.50
N GLY A 355 24.75 -6.89 9.50
CA GLY A 355 24.15 -8.21 9.75
C GLY A 355 22.71 -8.12 10.27
N THR A 356 22.16 -9.25 10.70
CA THR A 356 20.76 -9.40 11.13
C THR A 356 20.58 -9.09 12.62
N THR A 357 21.16 -7.98 13.07
CA THR A 357 21.29 -7.62 14.49
C THR A 357 20.03 -7.00 15.09
N GLY A 358 19.15 -6.46 14.25
CA GLY A 358 18.00 -5.66 14.70
C GLY A 358 18.38 -4.27 15.20
N VAL A 359 19.63 -3.85 15.04
CA VAL A 359 20.12 -2.52 15.41
C VAL A 359 20.46 -1.76 14.14
N PHE A 360 19.75 -0.66 13.90
CA PHE A 360 20.05 0.21 12.77
C PHE A 360 21.29 1.06 13.05
N ILE A 361 22.14 1.18 12.04
CA ILE A 361 23.31 2.04 12.03
C ILE A 361 22.81 3.48 12.02
N GLN A 362 23.28 4.29 12.98
CA GLN A 362 22.87 5.70 13.12
C GLN A 362 23.84 6.66 12.44
N ASP A 363 25.05 6.20 12.17
CA ASP A 363 26.14 7.01 11.64
C ASP A 363 27.12 6.13 10.85
N LEU A 364 27.68 6.69 9.79
CA LEU A 364 28.73 6.04 9.00
C LEU A 364 30.12 6.54 9.35
N ASP A 365 30.25 7.58 10.18
CA ASP A 365 31.55 8.06 10.64
C ASP A 365 32.34 6.95 11.35
N GLY A 366 33.66 6.92 11.11
CA GLY A 366 34.57 5.90 11.61
C GLY A 366 34.52 4.54 10.89
N TYR A 367 33.57 4.30 9.98
CA TYR A 367 33.54 3.06 9.18
C TYR A 367 34.34 3.18 7.88
N ASP A 368 35.03 2.09 7.52
CA ASP A 368 35.73 1.99 6.24
C ASP A 368 34.81 1.45 5.12
N LYS A 369 35.31 1.47 3.89
CA LYS A 369 34.56 1.01 2.71
C LYS A 369 34.17 -0.47 2.75
N ILE A 370 34.91 -1.31 3.48
CA ILE A 370 34.61 -2.75 3.61
C ILE A 370 33.41 -2.93 4.54
N ALA A 371 33.35 -2.17 5.62
CA ALA A 371 32.19 -2.11 6.51
C ALA A 371 30.94 -1.61 5.76
N ILE A 372 31.06 -0.48 5.03
CA ILE A 372 29.95 0.05 4.23
C ILE A 372 29.42 -0.98 3.22
N GLN A 373 30.31 -1.67 2.50
CA GLN A 373 29.93 -2.74 1.57
C GLN A 373 29.24 -3.90 2.28
N ARG A 374 29.70 -4.30 3.47
CA ARG A 374 29.06 -5.35 4.28
C ARG A 374 27.64 -4.96 4.68
N PHE A 375 27.41 -3.70 5.04
CA PHE A 375 26.07 -3.20 5.40
C PHE A 375 25.11 -3.27 4.20
N ALA A 376 25.57 -2.81 3.02
CA ALA A 376 24.81 -2.90 1.79
C ALA A 376 24.49 -4.36 1.40
N ASN A 377 25.48 -5.26 1.50
CA ASN A 377 25.30 -6.69 1.23
C ASN A 377 24.33 -7.37 2.22
N THR A 378 24.28 -6.89 3.47
CA THR A 378 23.30 -7.35 4.47
C THR A 378 21.89 -7.05 3.97
N CYS A 379 21.63 -5.82 3.53
CA CYS A 379 20.35 -5.41 2.93
C CYS A 379 19.99 -6.26 1.69
N VAL A 380 20.95 -6.56 0.81
CA VAL A 380 20.71 -7.41 -0.37
C VAL A 380 20.33 -8.84 0.04
N THR A 381 20.99 -9.39 1.04
CA THR A 381 20.77 -10.78 1.49
C THR A 381 19.49 -10.90 2.33
N TYR A 382 19.23 -9.90 3.18
CA TYR A 382 18.17 -9.86 4.17
C TYR A 382 17.40 -8.55 4.02
N TYR A 383 16.60 -8.43 2.97
CA TYR A 383 15.91 -7.19 2.58
C TYR A 383 15.20 -6.45 3.74
N GLN A 384 14.63 -7.19 4.69
CA GLN A 384 14.02 -6.63 5.91
C GLN A 384 14.95 -5.69 6.68
N THR A 385 16.28 -5.88 6.65
CA THR A 385 17.23 -5.05 7.43
C THR A 385 17.35 -3.62 6.90
N CYS A 386 16.76 -3.32 5.75
CA CYS A 386 16.73 -1.98 5.17
C CYS A 386 15.37 -1.52 4.65
N GLN A 387 14.39 -2.43 4.65
CA GLN A 387 13.08 -2.25 4.02
C GLN A 387 12.33 -1.01 4.50
N GLU A 388 12.42 -0.72 5.81
CA GLU A 388 11.71 0.38 6.46
C GLU A 388 12.25 1.77 6.08
N SER A 389 13.28 1.87 5.24
CA SER A 389 13.87 3.15 4.83
C SER A 389 12.88 4.03 4.07
N TRP A 390 12.87 5.34 4.36
CA TRP A 390 12.08 6.37 3.64
C TRP A 390 10.57 6.13 3.54
N HIS A 391 9.99 5.38 4.47
CA HIS A 391 8.55 5.22 4.60
C HIS A 391 7.96 6.25 5.59
N PRO A 392 6.65 6.52 5.56
CA PRO A 392 5.98 7.24 6.64
C PRO A 392 6.30 6.60 8.00
N ASN A 393 6.79 7.39 8.94
CA ASN A 393 6.94 6.92 10.31
C ASN A 393 5.59 7.04 11.06
N ALA A 394 5.55 6.73 12.36
CA ALA A 394 4.31 6.82 13.14
C ALA A 394 3.68 8.23 13.14
N ALA A 395 4.50 9.30 13.14
CA ALA A 395 4.00 10.67 13.02
C ALA A 395 3.51 10.97 11.60
N GLY A 396 4.20 10.47 10.57
CA GLY A 396 3.76 10.54 9.17
C GLY A 396 2.41 9.89 8.94
N HIS A 397 2.18 8.68 9.47
CA HIS A 397 0.86 8.06 9.44
C HIS A 397 -0.19 8.82 10.24
N GLY A 398 0.19 9.55 11.29
CA GLY A 398 -0.70 10.48 11.99
C GLY A 398 -1.20 11.61 11.07
N VAL A 399 -0.32 12.18 10.25
CA VAL A 399 -0.70 13.18 9.24
C VAL A 399 -1.59 12.57 8.15
N LEU A 400 -1.21 11.40 7.62
CA LEU A 400 -2.02 10.69 6.62
C LEU A 400 -3.40 10.28 7.16
N ALA A 401 -3.51 10.01 8.47
CA ALA A 401 -4.77 9.76 9.14
C ALA A 401 -5.68 10.99 9.19
N THR A 402 -5.13 12.18 9.42
CA THR A 402 -5.88 13.45 9.29
C THR A 402 -6.37 13.63 7.85
N CYS A 403 -5.53 13.35 6.86
CA CYS A 403 -5.93 13.37 5.44
C CYS A 403 -7.08 12.40 5.15
N LEU A 404 -6.98 11.16 5.63
CA LEU A 404 -8.02 10.13 5.47
C LEU A 404 -9.34 10.54 6.14
N THR A 405 -9.27 11.13 7.33
CA THR A 405 -10.44 11.62 8.07
C THR A 405 -11.26 12.57 7.21
N GLY A 406 -10.62 13.61 6.64
CA GLY A 406 -11.34 14.55 5.77
C GLY A 406 -11.77 13.95 4.44
N ALA A 407 -10.97 13.04 3.87
CA ALA A 407 -11.35 12.32 2.65
C ALA A 407 -12.55 11.40 2.85
N ALA A 408 -12.72 10.82 4.04
CA ALA A 408 -13.87 9.99 4.39
C ALA A 408 -15.16 10.80 4.59
N SER A 409 -15.05 12.03 5.13
CA SER A 409 -16.22 12.86 5.47
C SER A 409 -16.68 13.84 4.39
N THR A 410 -15.86 14.10 3.37
CA THR A 410 -16.16 15.11 2.34
C THR A 410 -17.10 14.58 1.24
N ALA A 411 -17.94 15.47 0.70
CA ALA A 411 -18.73 15.19 -0.50
C ALA A 411 -17.89 15.27 -1.79
N ALA A 412 -16.67 15.81 -1.71
CA ALA A 412 -15.77 15.88 -2.86
C ALA A 412 -15.33 14.48 -3.31
N ARG A 413 -15.14 14.33 -4.62
CA ARG A 413 -14.65 13.10 -5.26
C ARG A 413 -13.15 13.12 -5.51
N GLU A 414 -12.54 14.29 -5.33
CA GLU A 414 -11.11 14.53 -5.43
C GLU A 414 -10.74 15.43 -4.25
N VAL A 415 -9.78 15.00 -3.45
CA VAL A 415 -9.40 15.63 -2.20
C VAL A 415 -7.91 15.84 -2.20
N SER A 416 -7.45 17.03 -1.81
CA SER A 416 -6.04 17.33 -1.60
C SER A 416 -5.76 17.58 -0.13
N CYS A 417 -4.72 16.94 0.38
CA CYS A 417 -4.22 17.12 1.73
C CYS A 417 -2.86 17.82 1.67
N VAL A 418 -2.79 19.03 2.24
CA VAL A 418 -1.61 19.88 2.19
C VAL A 418 -1.19 20.25 3.60
N ARG A 419 0.08 20.03 3.92
CA ARG A 419 0.70 20.52 5.15
C ARG A 419 1.29 21.90 4.91
N SER A 420 0.97 22.86 5.77
CA SER A 420 1.61 24.18 5.76
C SER A 420 2.97 24.12 6.48
N GLY A 421 3.77 25.18 6.33
CA GLY A 421 5.03 25.31 7.07
C GLY A 421 4.85 25.35 8.60
N SER A 422 3.68 25.74 9.11
CA SER A 422 3.35 25.68 10.54
C SER A 422 2.95 24.28 11.02
N GLY A 423 2.84 23.32 10.10
CA GLY A 423 2.39 21.96 10.36
C GLY A 423 0.88 21.77 10.39
N ALA A 424 0.10 22.82 10.10
CA ALA A 424 -1.34 22.70 9.95
C ALA A 424 -1.68 21.91 8.68
N ILE A 425 -2.68 21.05 8.76
CA ILE A 425 -3.18 20.25 7.62
C ILE A 425 -4.44 20.90 7.08
N THR A 426 -4.42 21.24 5.80
CA THR A 426 -5.59 21.71 5.04
C THR A 426 -6.08 20.59 4.13
N ILE A 427 -7.37 20.35 4.16
CA ILE A 427 -8.06 19.36 3.33
C ILE A 427 -9.03 20.14 2.44
N GLY A 428 -8.93 19.96 1.12
CA GLY A 428 -9.70 20.73 0.13
C GLY A 428 -10.09 19.93 -1.09
#